data_AF-A0A8W8K3Z3-F1
#
_entry.id   AF-A0A8W8K3Z3-F1
#
_cell.length_a   1.000
_cell.length_b   1.000
_cell.length_c   1.000
_cell.angle_alpha   90.00
_cell.angle_beta   90.00
_cell.angle_gamma   90.00
#
_symmetry.space_group_name_H-M   'P 1'
#
loop_
_entity.id
_entity.type
_entity.pdbx_description
1 polymer ?
#
loop_
_entity_poly.entity_id
_entity_poly.type
_entity_poly.pdbx_seq_one_letter_code
_entity_poly.pdbx_strand_id
1 'polypeptide(L)'
;MNKLENQTLASLTDSADGRKWWANFEFYPEAVGERKAAFRGYMYSGDNYFTQTDCVVKFSDPAVTEEDLVKHVEGIREVRRLAELFNATQNCVKVIVLLPCVAVMDKVAPFYNRVFRFLYKNYSRVIADDDCVLLEERVPEQFTSFVDPDGHSSDVCPQSLHQFAHFCFNETKGQLAVTNIQGIMKDNKLVLSSPVVHSVTQKYGPRDRGMQGIANFFKNFSKTCCENCKKNLSFVNASYPSAPIVSNNTDHMTTEKTAADFMFMFEGSSKPVVPPSYSDIGCKESPPPPYDSTCFSALPNNQGLHLFGSKNSYINNKIQTV
;
A
#
# COMPACT_ATOMS: atom_id res chain seq x y z
N MET A 1 5.87 -35.63 -10.46
CA MET A 1 6.29 -35.19 -9.11
C MET A 1 5.38 -34.04 -8.71
N ASN A 2 4.66 -34.15 -7.58
CA ASN A 2 3.67 -33.15 -7.20
C ASN A 2 4.38 -31.90 -6.64
N LYS A 3 4.13 -30.73 -7.24
CA LYS A 3 4.60 -29.44 -6.70
C LYS A 3 3.80 -29.15 -5.40
N LEU A 4 4.48 -29.22 -4.26
CA LEU A 4 3.87 -29.02 -2.93
C LEU A 4 3.82 -27.53 -2.53
N GLU A 5 4.74 -26.73 -3.06
CA GLU A 5 4.97 -25.33 -2.69
C GLU A 5 4.68 -24.40 -3.89
N ASN A 6 4.32 -23.15 -3.59
CA ASN A 6 4.31 -22.08 -4.58
C ASN A 6 5.72 -21.43 -4.60
N GLN A 7 6.23 -21.06 -5.78
CA GLN A 7 7.56 -20.47 -5.96
C GLN A 7 7.56 -19.35 -7.00
N THR A 8 8.32 -18.29 -6.76
CA THR A 8 8.57 -17.21 -7.74
C THR A 8 9.85 -17.42 -8.55
N LEU A 9 9.95 -16.75 -9.69
CA LEU A 9 11.21 -16.43 -10.34
C LEU A 9 12.00 -15.41 -9.48
N ALA A 10 13.24 -15.12 -9.90
CA ALA A 10 14.03 -14.02 -9.34
C ALA A 10 13.35 -12.66 -9.61
N SER A 11 13.49 -11.74 -8.66
CA SER A 11 12.81 -10.44 -8.70
C SER A 11 13.26 -9.57 -9.87
N LEU A 12 12.32 -8.75 -10.34
CA LEU A 12 12.51 -7.78 -11.41
C LEU A 12 13.20 -6.53 -10.85
N THR A 13 12.68 -6.03 -9.72
CA THR A 13 13.30 -4.94 -8.98
C THR A 13 14.34 -5.44 -7.99
N ASP A 14 15.38 -4.64 -7.80
CA ASP A 14 16.41 -4.85 -6.79
C ASP A 14 15.91 -4.45 -5.39
N SER A 15 16.33 -5.25 -4.41
CA SER A 15 16.17 -4.92 -2.98
C SER A 15 17.12 -3.79 -2.56
N ALA A 16 17.02 -3.35 -1.29
CA ALA A 16 17.77 -2.21 -0.78
C ALA A 16 19.30 -2.37 -0.75
N ASP A 17 19.83 -3.59 -0.93
CA ASP A 17 21.27 -3.88 -1.03
C ASP A 17 21.72 -4.27 -2.45
N GLY A 18 20.86 -4.08 -3.46
CA GLY A 18 21.15 -4.40 -4.86
C GLY A 18 20.93 -5.86 -5.24
N ARG A 19 20.52 -6.74 -4.32
CA ARG A 19 20.25 -8.15 -4.64
C ARG A 19 18.86 -8.35 -5.25
N LYS A 20 18.77 -9.30 -6.19
CA LYS A 20 17.51 -9.96 -6.57
C LYS A 20 17.15 -11.05 -5.58
N TRP A 21 15.85 -11.31 -5.43
CA TRP A 21 15.30 -12.33 -4.53
C TRP A 21 14.25 -13.19 -5.22
N TRP A 22 14.17 -14.47 -4.86
CA TRP A 22 13.05 -15.36 -5.21
C TRP A 22 12.53 -16.01 -3.93
N ALA A 23 11.26 -16.44 -3.91
CA ALA A 23 10.64 -17.01 -2.71
C ALA A 23 9.95 -18.35 -2.95
N ASN A 24 9.98 -19.23 -1.94
CA ASN A 24 9.03 -20.33 -1.77
C ASN A 24 8.02 -19.95 -0.67
N PHE A 25 6.74 -20.25 -0.86
CA PHE A 25 5.68 -19.82 0.06
C PHE A 25 4.51 -20.80 0.14
N GLU A 26 3.73 -20.64 1.21
CA GLU A 26 2.59 -21.48 1.59
C GLU A 26 1.45 -21.44 0.54
N PHE A 27 0.53 -22.40 0.61
CA PHE A 27 -0.66 -22.48 -0.24
C PHE A 27 -1.92 -21.86 0.40
N TYR A 28 -1.78 -21.29 1.59
CA TYR A 28 -2.80 -20.53 2.30
C TYR A 28 -2.26 -19.13 2.67
N PRO A 29 -3.09 -18.07 2.65
CA PRO A 29 -2.68 -16.75 3.08
C PRO A 29 -2.56 -16.67 4.61
N GLU A 30 -1.55 -15.95 5.10
CA GLU A 30 -1.44 -15.51 6.49
C GLU A 30 -2.41 -14.35 6.77
N ALA A 31 -2.65 -13.48 5.77
CA ALA A 31 -3.64 -12.40 5.86
C ALA A 31 -4.33 -12.14 4.51
N VAL A 32 -5.60 -11.74 4.57
CA VAL A 32 -6.41 -11.34 3.39
C VAL A 32 -7.07 -10.00 3.69
N GLY A 33 -6.82 -9.01 2.85
CA GLY A 33 -7.55 -7.74 2.81
C GLY A 33 -8.20 -7.52 1.43
N GLU A 34 -8.99 -6.45 1.31
CA GLU A 34 -9.80 -6.09 0.14
C GLU A 34 -9.08 -6.32 -1.21
N ARG A 35 -7.85 -5.79 -1.37
CA ARG A 35 -7.10 -5.76 -2.64
C ARG A 35 -5.78 -6.54 -2.61
N LYS A 36 -5.44 -7.19 -1.49
CA LYS A 36 -4.17 -7.92 -1.31
C LYS A 36 -4.34 -9.17 -0.44
N ALA A 37 -3.72 -10.26 -0.87
CA ALA A 37 -3.52 -11.45 -0.06
C ALA A 37 -2.03 -11.62 0.23
N ALA A 38 -1.67 -11.83 1.49
CA ALA A 38 -0.31 -12.04 1.95
C ALA A 38 -0.13 -13.50 2.38
N PHE A 39 0.85 -14.18 1.79
CA PHE A 39 1.24 -15.55 2.11
C PHE A 39 2.58 -15.53 2.83
N ARG A 40 2.77 -16.40 3.82
CA ARG A 40 4.07 -16.56 4.45
C ARG A 40 4.98 -17.44 3.59
N GLY A 41 6.26 -17.14 3.59
CA GLY A 41 7.29 -17.92 2.91
C GLY A 41 8.69 -17.54 3.34
N TYR A 42 9.66 -18.04 2.59
CA TYR A 42 11.06 -17.66 2.72
C TYR A 42 11.59 -17.16 1.38
N MET A 43 12.34 -16.06 1.42
CA MET A 43 13.05 -15.52 0.27
C MET A 43 14.55 -15.81 0.34
N TYR A 44 15.14 -16.08 -0.82
CA TYR A 44 16.52 -16.48 -1.05
C TYR A 44 17.14 -15.59 -2.12
N SER A 45 18.46 -15.42 -2.09
CA SER A 45 19.20 -14.61 -3.07
C SER A 45 20.35 -15.39 -3.70
N GLY A 46 20.52 -15.22 -5.02
CA GLY A 46 21.34 -16.10 -5.84
C GLY A 46 20.84 -17.55 -5.73
N ASP A 47 21.79 -18.49 -5.73
CA ASP A 47 21.53 -19.92 -5.53
C ASP A 47 21.91 -20.37 -4.10
N ASN A 48 21.98 -19.45 -3.12
CA ASN A 48 22.29 -19.77 -1.72
C ASN A 48 21.03 -20.09 -0.90
N TYR A 49 20.68 -21.37 -0.85
CA TYR A 49 19.56 -21.90 -0.07
C TYR A 49 19.79 -21.88 1.46
N PHE A 50 21.03 -21.66 1.93
CA PHE A 50 21.35 -21.69 3.37
C PHE A 50 21.12 -20.34 4.08
N THR A 51 21.00 -19.24 3.33
CA THR A 51 20.67 -17.91 3.87
C THR A 51 19.30 -17.47 3.37
N GLN A 52 18.27 -17.75 4.19
CA GLN A 52 16.88 -17.42 3.89
C GLN A 52 16.35 -16.33 4.84
N THR A 53 15.42 -15.51 4.36
CA THR A 53 14.72 -14.48 5.15
C THR A 53 13.23 -14.79 5.21
N ASP A 54 12.61 -14.78 6.40
CA ASP A 54 11.15 -14.90 6.58
C ASP A 54 10.47 -13.74 5.84
N CYS A 55 9.55 -14.05 4.92
CA CYS A 55 8.99 -13.07 3.99
C CYS A 55 7.48 -13.21 3.84
N VAL A 56 6.83 -12.11 3.45
CA VAL A 56 5.43 -12.11 3.01
C VAL A 56 5.37 -11.92 1.50
N VAL A 57 4.77 -12.88 0.81
CA VAL A 57 4.47 -12.82 -0.62
C VAL A 57 3.08 -12.20 -0.78
N LYS A 58 3.06 -10.93 -1.17
CA LYS A 58 1.86 -10.09 -1.29
C LYS A 58 1.40 -10.04 -2.74
N PHE A 59 0.32 -10.74 -3.05
CA PHE A 59 -0.40 -10.60 -4.31
C PHE A 59 -1.25 -9.33 -4.29
N SER A 60 -1.38 -8.66 -5.44
CA SER A 60 -2.31 -7.52 -5.63
C SER A 60 -3.53 -7.93 -6.47
N ASP A 61 -4.55 -7.06 -6.53
CA ASP A 61 -5.72 -7.22 -7.40
C ASP A 61 -5.31 -7.64 -8.84
N PRO A 62 -5.99 -8.62 -9.48
CA PRO A 62 -5.65 -9.10 -10.82
C PRO A 62 -5.63 -8.03 -11.93
N ALA A 63 -6.22 -6.84 -11.72
CA ALA A 63 -6.13 -5.72 -12.64
C ALA A 63 -4.81 -4.91 -12.55
N VAL A 64 -3.93 -5.21 -11.57
CA VAL A 64 -2.64 -4.52 -11.37
C VAL A 64 -1.55 -5.23 -12.16
N THR A 65 -0.92 -4.52 -13.09
CA THR A 65 0.12 -5.10 -13.98
C THR A 65 1.50 -5.19 -13.31
N GLU A 66 2.42 -5.92 -13.96
CA GLU A 66 3.85 -5.91 -13.61
C GLU A 66 4.44 -4.49 -13.56
N GLU A 67 4.10 -3.65 -14.55
CA GLU A 67 4.55 -2.26 -14.64
C GLU A 67 4.03 -1.40 -13.47
N ASP A 68 2.78 -1.63 -13.06
CA ASP A 68 2.18 -0.94 -11.92
C ASP A 68 2.84 -1.30 -10.59
N LEU A 69 3.25 -2.56 -10.42
CA LEU A 69 4.02 -2.99 -9.26
C LEU A 69 5.43 -2.40 -9.26
N VAL A 70 6.09 -2.32 -10.42
CA VAL A 70 7.41 -1.65 -10.54
C VAL A 70 7.29 -0.17 -10.18
N LYS A 71 6.32 0.56 -10.76
CA LYS A 71 6.05 1.97 -10.42
C LYS A 71 5.73 2.18 -8.94
N HIS A 72 4.99 1.26 -8.32
CA HIS A 72 4.71 1.30 -6.87
C HIS A 72 5.98 1.12 -6.03
N VAL A 73 6.88 0.22 -6.43
CA VAL A 73 8.19 0.01 -5.77
C VAL A 73 9.11 1.23 -5.92
N GLU A 74 9.13 1.90 -7.08
CA GLU A 74 9.90 3.15 -7.23
C GLU A 74 9.39 4.27 -6.30
N GLY A 75 8.09 4.33 -6.04
CA GLY A 75 7.52 5.23 -5.03
C GLY A 75 8.02 4.91 -3.62
N ILE A 76 7.99 3.63 -3.23
CA ILE A 76 8.49 3.18 -1.93
C ILE A 76 10.00 3.44 -1.79
N ARG A 77 10.78 3.30 -2.86
CA ARG A 77 12.23 3.60 -2.88
C ARG A 77 12.50 5.09 -2.61
N GLU A 78 11.71 6.00 -3.16
CA GLU A 78 11.84 7.44 -2.85
C GLU A 78 11.42 7.76 -1.40
N VAL A 79 10.34 7.16 -0.89
CA VAL A 79 9.95 7.32 0.53
C VAL A 79 11.00 6.75 1.47
N ARG A 80 11.70 5.68 1.08
CA ARG A 80 12.86 5.16 1.82
C ARG A 80 14.03 6.14 1.83
N ARG A 81 14.39 6.72 0.67
CA ARG A 81 15.44 7.76 0.58
C ARG A 81 15.12 8.96 1.49
N LEU A 82 13.84 9.35 1.55
CA LEU A 82 13.35 10.40 2.46
C LEU A 82 13.41 9.97 3.94
N ALA A 83 13.16 8.70 4.27
CA ALA A 83 13.36 8.17 5.62
C ALA A 83 14.83 8.18 6.04
N GLU A 84 15.75 7.87 5.12
CA GLU A 84 17.20 7.93 5.35
C GLU A 84 17.67 9.37 5.62
N LEU A 85 17.15 10.38 4.90
CA LEU A 85 17.37 11.79 5.22
C LEU A 85 16.74 12.23 6.54
N PHE A 86 15.50 11.82 6.82
CA PHE A 86 14.82 12.12 8.09
C PHE A 86 15.62 11.60 9.29
N ASN A 87 16.06 10.34 9.23
CA ASN A 87 16.90 9.70 10.24
C ASN A 87 18.26 10.39 10.44
N ALA A 88 18.81 11.05 9.42
CA ALA A 88 20.04 11.82 9.53
C ALA A 88 19.86 13.17 10.25
N THR A 89 18.61 13.62 10.44
CA THR A 89 18.27 14.88 11.15
C THR A 89 17.56 14.66 12.49
N GLN A 90 16.95 13.49 12.72
CA GLN A 90 16.14 13.20 13.91
C GLN A 90 16.74 12.07 14.75
N ASN A 91 17.09 12.37 16.00
CA ASN A 91 17.70 11.42 16.94
C ASN A 91 16.68 10.63 17.80
N CYS A 92 15.38 10.95 17.72
CA CYS A 92 14.37 10.41 18.65
C CYS A 92 13.68 9.12 18.19
N VAL A 93 13.42 8.96 16.89
CA VAL A 93 12.77 7.79 16.29
C VAL A 93 13.39 7.50 14.93
N LYS A 94 13.79 6.24 14.69
CA LYS A 94 14.30 5.79 13.39
C LYS A 94 13.17 5.24 12.53
N VAL A 95 12.87 5.90 11.42
CA VAL A 95 11.91 5.41 10.41
C VAL A 95 12.60 4.40 9.50
N ILE A 96 12.01 3.22 9.32
CA ILE A 96 12.55 2.14 8.49
C ILE A 96 11.47 1.78 7.47
N VAL A 97 11.70 2.10 6.20
CA VAL A 97 10.78 1.77 5.11
C VAL A 97 11.24 0.45 4.48
N LEU A 98 10.39 -0.58 4.57
CA LEU A 98 10.59 -1.83 3.86
C LEU A 98 10.45 -1.58 2.36
N LEU A 99 11.41 -2.07 1.57
CA LEU A 99 11.40 -1.94 0.12
C LEU A 99 11.06 -3.32 -0.49
N PRO A 100 9.81 -3.56 -0.91
CA PRO A 100 9.43 -4.82 -1.52
C PRO A 100 10.02 -4.99 -2.92
N CYS A 101 10.26 -6.24 -3.31
CA CYS A 101 10.71 -6.62 -4.65
C CYS A 101 9.55 -7.17 -5.49
N VAL A 102 9.42 -6.74 -6.75
CA VAL A 102 8.45 -7.35 -7.69
C VAL A 102 9.01 -8.67 -8.19
N ALA A 103 8.21 -9.74 -8.19
CA ALA A 103 8.58 -11.03 -8.78
C ALA A 103 7.38 -11.65 -9.53
N VAL A 104 7.68 -12.55 -10.48
CA VAL A 104 6.68 -13.30 -11.26
C VAL A 104 6.62 -14.74 -10.77
N MET A 105 5.47 -15.40 -10.83
CA MET A 105 5.33 -16.80 -10.47
C MET A 105 6.15 -17.74 -11.39
N ASP A 106 6.83 -18.72 -10.78
CA ASP A 106 7.44 -19.86 -11.49
C ASP A 106 6.53 -21.09 -11.35
N LYS A 107 6.29 -21.51 -10.10
CA LYS A 107 5.58 -22.74 -9.76
C LYS A 107 4.37 -22.45 -8.90
N VAL A 108 3.26 -23.08 -9.24
CA VAL A 108 2.01 -23.06 -8.47
C VAL A 108 1.76 -24.47 -7.93
N ALA A 109 1.09 -24.57 -6.77
CA ALA A 109 0.61 -25.79 -6.16
C ALA A 109 -0.92 -25.98 -6.38
N PRO A 110 -1.39 -26.21 -7.63
CA PRO A 110 -2.80 -26.06 -8.01
C PRO A 110 -3.76 -27.00 -7.28
N PHE A 111 -3.29 -28.17 -6.83
CA PHE A 111 -4.09 -29.09 -6.02
C PHE A 111 -4.40 -28.48 -4.64
N TYR A 112 -3.38 -28.06 -3.90
CA TYR A 112 -3.54 -27.46 -2.57
C TYR A 112 -4.27 -26.12 -2.63
N ASN A 113 -3.96 -25.28 -3.63
CA ASN A 113 -4.68 -24.02 -3.89
C ASN A 113 -6.17 -24.25 -4.27
N ARG A 114 -6.56 -25.46 -4.71
CA ARG A 114 -7.97 -25.83 -4.95
C ARG A 114 -8.64 -26.38 -3.69
N VAL A 115 -7.94 -27.23 -2.92
CA VAL A 115 -8.43 -27.77 -1.64
C VAL A 115 -8.66 -26.64 -0.64
N PHE A 116 -7.72 -25.70 -0.51
CA PHE A 116 -7.85 -24.57 0.41
C PHE A 116 -9.10 -23.73 0.12
N ARG A 117 -9.31 -23.30 -1.14
CA ARG A 117 -10.50 -22.52 -1.53
C ARG A 117 -11.84 -23.25 -1.33
N PHE A 118 -11.85 -24.58 -1.42
CA PHE A 118 -13.06 -25.36 -1.15
C PHE A 118 -13.43 -25.36 0.35
N LEU A 119 -12.42 -25.39 1.23
CA LEU A 119 -12.60 -25.35 2.69
C LEU A 119 -12.88 -23.91 3.17
N TYR A 120 -12.12 -22.93 2.67
CA TYR A 120 -12.18 -21.51 3.05
C TYR A 120 -13.04 -20.72 2.06
N LYS A 121 -14.36 -20.89 2.16
CA LYS A 121 -15.37 -20.34 1.22
C LYS A 121 -15.29 -18.83 0.95
N ASN A 122 -14.71 -18.06 1.87
CA ASN A 122 -14.55 -16.61 1.74
C ASN A 122 -13.28 -16.19 0.98
N TYR A 123 -12.43 -17.16 0.56
CA TYR A 123 -11.21 -16.91 -0.19
C TYR A 123 -11.33 -17.42 -1.63
N SER A 124 -11.49 -16.50 -2.58
CA SER A 124 -11.80 -16.81 -3.98
C SER A 124 -10.58 -16.87 -4.91
N ARG A 125 -9.51 -16.10 -4.61
CA ARG A 125 -8.37 -15.86 -5.53
C ARG A 125 -7.75 -17.15 -6.04
N VAL A 126 -7.69 -17.27 -7.37
CA VAL A 126 -6.81 -18.23 -8.06
C VAL A 126 -5.38 -17.67 -8.03
N ILE A 127 -4.39 -18.51 -7.75
CA ILE A 127 -2.98 -18.21 -8.07
C ILE A 127 -2.73 -18.74 -9.48
N ALA A 128 -2.30 -17.86 -10.39
CA ALA A 128 -1.87 -18.20 -11.74
C ALA A 128 -0.33 -18.38 -11.79
N ASP A 129 0.22 -18.89 -12.90
CA ASP A 129 1.68 -19.07 -13.05
C ASP A 129 2.37 -17.92 -13.79
N ASP A 130 1.62 -16.87 -14.11
CA ASP A 130 2.04 -15.54 -14.59
C ASP A 130 1.73 -14.41 -13.57
N ASP A 131 1.10 -14.74 -12.43
CA ASP A 131 0.79 -13.81 -11.33
C ASP A 131 2.05 -13.00 -10.92
N CYS A 132 1.88 -11.69 -10.74
CA CYS A 132 2.93 -10.79 -10.27
C CYS A 132 2.74 -10.44 -8.80
N VAL A 133 3.80 -10.56 -7.99
CA VAL A 133 3.77 -10.45 -6.53
C VAL A 133 4.81 -9.49 -6.00
N LEU A 134 4.57 -8.98 -4.79
CA LEU A 134 5.55 -8.22 -4.01
C LEU A 134 6.13 -9.12 -2.91
N LEU A 135 7.45 -9.31 -2.91
CA LEU A 135 8.20 -9.95 -1.83
C LEU A 135 8.63 -8.88 -0.83
N GLU A 136 8.27 -9.00 0.44
CA GLU A 136 8.70 -8.07 1.51
C GLU A 136 9.14 -8.85 2.75
N GLU A 137 10.10 -8.31 3.52
CA GLU A 137 10.52 -8.92 4.80
C GLU A 137 9.34 -9.05 5.77
N ARG A 138 9.18 -10.22 6.40
CA ARG A 138 8.07 -10.46 7.32
C ARG A 138 8.37 -9.88 8.69
N VAL A 139 7.62 -8.84 9.05
CA VAL A 139 7.54 -8.35 10.43
C VAL A 139 6.60 -9.28 11.21
N PRO A 140 7.06 -9.94 12.30
CA PRO A 140 6.27 -10.95 13.02
C PRO A 140 5.31 -10.36 14.08
N GLU A 141 5.23 -9.04 14.18
CA GLU A 141 4.48 -8.31 15.20
C GLU A 141 3.17 -7.73 14.61
N GLN A 142 2.20 -7.41 15.47
CA GLN A 142 0.88 -6.98 15.01
C GLN A 142 0.93 -5.64 14.25
N PHE A 143 0.62 -5.69 12.96
CA PHE A 143 0.53 -4.51 12.11
C PHE A 143 -0.57 -3.56 12.59
N THR A 144 -0.20 -2.28 12.69
CA THR A 144 -1.11 -1.16 12.92
C THR A 144 -1.27 -0.36 11.62
N SER A 145 -2.51 -0.05 11.23
CA SER A 145 -2.77 0.94 10.18
C SER A 145 -2.77 2.33 10.81
N PHE A 146 -1.68 3.07 10.64
CA PHE A 146 -1.54 4.40 11.22
C PHE A 146 -2.31 5.46 10.43
N VAL A 147 -2.29 5.36 9.09
CA VAL A 147 -2.93 6.31 8.16
C VAL A 147 -3.63 5.53 7.04
N ASP A 148 -4.89 5.85 6.76
CA ASP A 148 -5.69 5.18 5.72
C ASP A 148 -5.33 5.65 4.29
N PRO A 149 -5.95 5.08 3.23
CA PRO A 149 -5.72 5.51 1.83
C PRO A 149 -6.18 6.94 1.51
N ASP A 150 -7.03 7.55 2.34
CA ASP A 150 -7.61 8.87 2.16
C ASP A 150 -6.98 9.94 3.09
N GLY A 151 -5.95 9.56 3.85
CA GLY A 151 -5.15 10.44 4.68
C GLY A 151 -5.68 10.65 6.10
N HIS A 152 -6.65 9.87 6.59
CA HIS A 152 -7.06 9.94 7.99
C HIS A 152 -6.04 9.20 8.88
N SER A 153 -5.52 9.88 9.90
CA SER A 153 -4.76 9.25 10.98
C SER A 153 -5.69 8.50 11.93
N SER A 154 -5.26 7.35 12.41
CA SER A 154 -5.84 6.69 13.59
C SER A 154 -5.38 7.35 14.89
N ASP A 155 -6.11 7.13 15.98
CA ASP A 155 -5.78 7.65 17.33
C ASP A 155 -4.42 7.15 17.86
N VAL A 156 -3.91 6.05 17.29
CA VAL A 156 -2.60 5.44 17.62
C VAL A 156 -1.47 5.86 16.68
N CYS A 157 -1.72 6.80 15.76
CA CYS A 157 -0.71 7.31 14.82
C CYS A 157 0.36 8.15 15.58
N PRO A 158 1.63 7.71 15.63
CA PRO A 158 2.64 8.37 16.47
C PRO A 158 3.03 9.75 15.94
N GLN A 159 3.40 10.68 16.84
CA GLN A 159 3.82 12.04 16.46
C GLN A 159 5.04 12.03 15.51
N SER A 160 5.96 11.08 15.66
CA SER A 160 7.10 10.89 14.77
C SER A 160 6.68 10.57 13.32
N LEU A 161 5.56 9.88 13.11
CA LEU A 161 5.04 9.61 11.77
C LEU A 161 4.41 10.87 11.14
N HIS A 162 3.73 11.69 11.93
CA HIS A 162 3.26 13.01 11.50
C HIS A 162 4.42 13.91 11.07
N GLN A 163 5.51 13.93 11.85
CA GLN A 163 6.74 14.65 11.52
C GLN A 163 7.40 14.10 10.23
N PHE A 164 7.46 12.77 10.06
CA PHE A 164 8.01 12.14 8.87
C PHE A 164 7.19 12.43 7.60
N ALA A 165 5.86 12.32 7.66
CA ALA A 165 5.00 12.58 6.52
C ALA A 165 5.02 14.06 6.10
N HIS A 166 5.07 15.00 7.05
CA HIS A 166 5.33 16.42 6.77
C HIS A 166 6.73 16.64 6.17
N PHE A 167 7.76 15.97 6.69
CA PHE A 167 9.11 16.05 6.14
C PHE A 167 9.15 15.59 4.66
N CYS A 168 8.55 14.45 4.32
CA CYS A 168 8.47 13.97 2.94
C CYS A 168 7.86 14.99 1.97
N PHE A 169 6.78 15.67 2.37
CA PHE A 169 6.18 16.73 1.56
C PHE A 169 7.09 17.95 1.42
N ASN A 170 7.67 18.43 2.52
CA ASN A 170 8.52 19.62 2.53
C ASN A 170 9.82 19.43 1.73
N GLU A 171 10.52 18.32 1.97
CA GLU A 171 11.80 17.97 1.34
C GLU A 171 11.63 17.81 -0.18
N THR A 172 10.49 17.25 -0.61
CA THR A 172 10.13 17.17 -2.04
C THR A 172 9.47 18.45 -2.58
N LYS A 173 9.43 19.55 -1.82
CA LYS A 173 8.83 20.84 -2.23
C LYS A 173 7.39 20.68 -2.75
N GLY A 174 6.64 19.84 -2.06
CA GLY A 174 5.26 19.47 -2.35
C GLY A 174 5.04 18.57 -3.56
N GLN A 175 6.09 17.97 -4.13
CA GLN A 175 5.94 17.09 -5.29
C GLN A 175 5.36 15.71 -4.96
N LEU A 176 5.38 15.27 -3.69
CA LEU A 176 4.67 14.08 -3.23
C LEU A 176 4.07 14.19 -1.81
N ALA A 177 3.09 13.34 -1.54
CA ALA A 177 2.55 13.04 -0.22
C ALA A 177 2.51 11.51 -0.01
N VAL A 178 2.37 11.05 1.24
CA VAL A 178 2.40 9.62 1.60
C VAL A 178 1.14 9.26 2.40
N THR A 179 0.45 8.19 1.99
CA THR A 179 -0.82 7.70 2.57
C THR A 179 -0.77 6.17 2.70
N ASN A 180 -1.84 5.53 3.22
CA ASN A 180 -1.90 4.08 3.46
C ASN A 180 -0.66 3.61 4.28
N ILE A 181 -0.37 4.32 5.37
CA ILE A 181 0.84 4.09 6.16
C ILE A 181 0.52 3.09 7.26
N GLN A 182 1.11 1.90 7.15
CA GLN A 182 0.91 0.76 8.04
C GLN A 182 2.27 0.20 8.47
N GLY A 183 2.34 -0.36 9.66
CA GLY A 183 3.62 -0.79 10.22
C GLY A 183 3.56 -1.21 11.68
N ILE A 184 4.73 -1.17 12.32
CA ILE A 184 4.90 -1.33 13.76
C ILE A 184 5.74 -0.18 14.35
N MET A 185 5.55 0.08 15.64
CA MET A 185 6.37 1.03 16.41
C MET A 185 6.97 0.30 17.62
N LYS A 186 8.29 0.09 17.63
CA LYS A 186 9.00 -0.69 18.65
C LYS A 186 10.45 -0.23 18.80
N ASP A 187 10.98 -0.20 20.02
CA ASP A 187 12.38 0.16 20.33
C ASP A 187 12.84 1.47 19.68
N ASN A 188 11.97 2.49 19.69
CA ASN A 188 12.13 3.77 18.98
C ASN A 188 12.37 3.64 17.46
N LYS A 189 11.89 2.56 16.84
CA LYS A 189 11.88 2.34 15.39
C LYS A 189 10.44 2.26 14.90
N LEU A 190 10.15 3.00 13.83
CA LEU A 190 8.89 2.95 13.11
C LEU A 190 9.11 2.18 11.80
N VAL A 191 8.73 0.90 11.75
CA VAL A 191 8.94 0.03 10.57
C VAL A 191 7.67 0.07 9.72
N LEU A 192 7.79 0.56 8.48
CA LEU A 192 6.67 0.85 7.58
C LEU A 192 6.67 -0.09 6.37
N SER A 193 5.49 -0.65 6.04
CA SER A 193 5.28 -1.66 4.99
C SER A 193 4.44 -1.13 3.84
N SER A 194 4.97 -1.22 2.62
CA SER A 194 4.23 -0.96 1.37
C SER A 194 3.34 0.32 1.36
N PRO A 195 3.84 1.52 1.77
CA PRO A 195 3.05 2.75 1.78
C PRO A 195 2.63 3.19 0.37
N VAL A 196 1.61 4.03 0.27
CA VAL A 196 1.20 4.66 -1.00
C VAL A 196 1.86 6.02 -1.12
N VAL A 197 2.36 6.32 -2.33
CA VAL A 197 2.85 7.64 -2.70
C VAL A 197 1.84 8.30 -3.64
N HIS A 198 1.58 9.56 -3.41
CA HIS A 198 0.81 10.42 -4.30
C HIS A 198 1.75 11.48 -4.85
N SER A 199 1.86 11.62 -6.17
CA SER A 199 2.80 12.55 -6.81
C SER A 199 2.11 13.50 -7.79
N VAL A 200 2.65 14.71 -7.97
CA VAL A 200 2.06 15.71 -8.89
C VAL A 200 1.91 15.16 -10.33
N THR A 201 2.81 14.25 -10.74
CA THR A 201 2.83 13.61 -12.06
C THR A 201 2.14 12.24 -12.13
N GLN A 202 1.51 11.80 -11.05
CA GLN A 202 0.80 10.51 -10.92
C GLN A 202 1.63 9.26 -11.35
N LYS A 203 2.96 9.30 -11.15
CA LYS A 203 3.88 8.33 -11.77
C LYS A 203 4.03 7.00 -11.01
N TYR A 204 3.54 6.87 -9.78
CA TYR A 204 3.79 5.70 -8.92
C TYR A 204 2.72 4.59 -9.01
N GLY A 205 2.10 4.43 -10.19
CA GLY A 205 1.12 3.37 -10.50
C GLY A 205 -0.31 3.70 -10.05
N PRO A 206 -1.28 2.77 -10.17
CA PRO A 206 -2.71 3.05 -10.06
C PRO A 206 -3.19 3.45 -8.66
N ARG A 207 -2.35 3.29 -7.62
CA ARG A 207 -2.60 3.80 -6.27
C ARG A 207 -2.13 5.25 -6.07
N ASP A 208 -1.32 5.77 -6.98
CA ASP A 208 -1.01 7.19 -7.04
C ASP A 208 -2.29 7.94 -7.49
N ARG A 209 -2.88 8.71 -6.58
CA ARG A 209 -4.10 9.52 -6.81
C ARG A 209 -3.76 10.94 -7.25
N GLY A 210 -2.52 11.20 -7.64
CA GLY A 210 -2.08 12.50 -8.15
C GLY A 210 -2.29 13.64 -7.16
N MET A 211 -2.62 14.82 -7.70
CA MET A 211 -3.03 15.99 -6.91
C MET A 211 -4.23 15.74 -5.98
N GLN A 212 -5.16 14.84 -6.34
CA GLN A 212 -6.29 14.51 -5.45
C GLN A 212 -5.84 13.78 -4.19
N GLY A 213 -4.87 12.87 -4.32
CA GLY A 213 -4.24 12.19 -3.19
C GLY A 213 -3.48 13.15 -2.27
N ILE A 214 -2.73 14.09 -2.86
CA ILE A 214 -2.04 15.16 -2.12
C ILE A 214 -3.05 16.06 -1.41
N ALA A 215 -4.13 16.46 -2.07
CA ALA A 215 -5.19 17.28 -1.47
C ALA A 215 -5.93 16.56 -0.32
N ASN A 216 -6.23 15.26 -0.47
CA ASN A 216 -6.83 14.45 0.60
C ASN A 216 -5.90 14.38 1.83
N PHE A 217 -4.60 14.19 1.63
CA PHE A 217 -3.60 14.24 2.72
C PHE A 217 -3.67 15.56 3.51
N PHE A 218 -3.65 16.73 2.86
CA PHE A 218 -3.78 18.00 3.59
C PHE A 218 -5.15 18.19 4.26
N LYS A 219 -6.22 17.76 3.58
CA LYS A 219 -7.59 17.87 4.09
C LYS A 219 -7.79 17.04 5.36
N ASN A 220 -7.10 15.91 5.51
CA ASN A 220 -7.39 14.91 6.53
C ASN A 220 -6.24 14.74 7.54
N PHE A 221 -5.01 14.50 7.07
CA PHE A 221 -3.85 14.19 7.92
C PHE A 221 -3.44 15.41 8.75
N SER A 222 -3.25 16.55 8.10
CA SER A 222 -2.75 17.79 8.74
C SER A 222 -3.69 18.37 9.81
N LYS A 223 -4.95 17.92 9.89
CA LYS A 223 -5.88 18.25 10.98
C LYS A 223 -5.49 17.57 12.30
N THR A 224 -5.00 16.33 12.23
CA THR A 224 -4.64 15.51 13.40
C THR A 224 -3.26 15.83 13.97
N CYS A 225 -2.41 16.51 13.18
CA CYS A 225 -1.09 16.98 13.60
C CYS A 225 -1.15 17.93 14.81
N CYS A 226 -0.29 17.72 15.80
CA CYS A 226 -0.13 18.65 16.92
C CYS A 226 0.45 20.01 16.44
N GLU A 227 0.25 21.08 17.22
CA GLU A 227 0.68 22.44 16.85
C GLU A 227 2.18 22.56 16.54
N ASN A 228 3.03 21.80 17.22
CA ASN A 228 4.47 21.79 16.94
C ASN A 228 4.82 21.06 15.62
N CYS A 229 3.95 20.14 15.15
CA CYS A 229 4.09 19.52 13.83
C CYS A 229 3.53 20.41 12.71
N LYS A 230 2.50 21.21 12.99
CA LYS A 230 1.96 22.23 12.06
C LYS A 230 2.98 23.33 11.75
N LYS A 231 3.75 23.79 12.73
CA LYS A 231 4.84 24.79 12.54
C LYS A 231 5.88 24.38 11.50
N ASN A 232 6.07 23.07 11.30
CA ASN A 232 7.01 22.56 10.29
C ASN A 232 6.44 22.60 8.87
N LEU A 233 5.15 22.87 8.64
CA LEU A 233 4.57 23.06 7.31
C LEU A 233 4.91 24.45 6.76
N SER A 234 6.20 24.71 6.48
CA SER A 234 6.72 26.00 6.00
C SER A 234 6.39 26.30 4.52
N PHE A 235 5.17 26.00 4.09
CA PHE A 235 4.62 26.24 2.75
C PHE A 235 3.21 26.86 2.78
N VAL A 236 2.79 27.51 3.88
CA VAL A 236 1.46 28.14 4.02
C VAL A 236 1.16 29.21 2.95
N ASN A 237 2.20 29.79 2.32
CA ASN A 237 2.06 30.75 1.21
C ASN A 237 2.06 30.08 -0.19
N ALA A 238 2.07 28.76 -0.28
CA ALA A 238 1.89 28.06 -1.55
C ALA A 238 0.42 28.16 -1.97
N SER A 239 0.14 28.96 -3.00
CA SER A 239 -1.16 28.94 -3.68
C SER A 239 -1.30 27.60 -4.38
N TYR A 240 -1.97 26.64 -3.73
CA TYR A 240 -2.28 25.34 -4.32
C TYR A 240 -3.07 25.56 -5.62
N PRO A 241 -2.64 25.00 -6.76
CA PRO A 241 -3.46 25.03 -7.96
C PRO A 241 -4.74 24.26 -7.69
N SER A 242 -5.89 24.93 -7.82
CA SER A 242 -7.20 24.30 -7.73
C SER A 242 -7.23 23.05 -8.62
N ALA A 243 -7.80 21.95 -8.12
CA ALA A 243 -7.97 20.75 -8.93
C ALA A 243 -8.70 21.12 -10.23
N PRO A 244 -8.21 20.70 -11.41
CA PRO A 244 -8.81 21.07 -12.68
C PRO A 244 -10.26 20.58 -12.71
N ILE A 245 -11.20 21.52 -12.84
CA ILE A 245 -12.62 21.20 -12.97
C ILE A 245 -12.79 20.40 -14.26
N VAL A 246 -13.13 19.12 -14.14
CA VAL A 246 -13.49 18.29 -15.30
C VAL A 246 -14.80 18.83 -15.85
N SER A 247 -14.71 19.64 -16.90
CA SER A 247 -15.85 20.21 -17.59
C SER A 247 -16.59 19.12 -18.37
N ASN A 248 -17.60 18.54 -17.74
CA ASN A 248 -18.62 17.78 -18.45
C ASN A 248 -19.36 18.73 -19.40
N ASN A 249 -18.99 18.72 -20.67
CA ASN A 249 -19.65 19.52 -21.70
C ASN A 249 -21.06 19.00 -21.96
N THR A 250 -22.04 19.63 -21.30
CA THR A 250 -23.43 19.70 -21.74
C THR A 250 -23.82 21.16 -21.79
N ASP A 251 -24.18 21.64 -22.96
CA ASP A 251 -24.38 23.06 -23.22
C ASP A 251 -25.60 23.67 -22.52
N HIS A 252 -25.55 25.01 -22.47
CA HIS A 252 -26.66 25.95 -22.32
C HIS A 252 -27.16 26.37 -20.91
N MET A 253 -27.10 27.71 -20.74
CA MET A 253 -28.12 28.55 -20.08
C MET A 253 -28.01 28.87 -18.58
N THR A 254 -26.98 29.66 -18.26
CA THR A 254 -27.07 30.89 -17.43
C THR A 254 -27.98 30.91 -16.19
N THR A 255 -27.37 30.94 -15.00
CA THR A 255 -27.64 31.98 -13.99
C THR A 255 -26.47 32.08 -13.02
N GLU A 256 -26.09 33.30 -12.62
CA GLU A 256 -25.03 33.51 -11.63
C GLU A 256 -25.55 33.23 -10.22
N LYS A 257 -24.85 32.36 -9.47
CA LYS A 257 -25.00 32.21 -8.02
C LYS A 257 -23.62 32.10 -7.38
N THR A 258 -23.35 32.94 -6.38
CA THR A 258 -22.06 33.03 -5.70
C THR A 258 -21.95 32.00 -4.56
N ALA A 259 -20.73 31.76 -4.08
CA ALA A 259 -20.42 30.71 -3.11
C ALA A 259 -21.11 30.82 -1.73
N ALA A 260 -21.90 31.87 -1.48
CA ALA A 260 -22.70 32.01 -0.26
C ALA A 260 -23.89 31.03 -0.23
N ASP A 261 -24.52 30.74 -1.37
CA ASP A 261 -25.74 29.91 -1.45
C ASP A 261 -25.52 28.46 -0.99
N PHE A 262 -24.28 27.94 -1.05
CA PHE A 262 -23.96 26.57 -0.65
C PHE A 262 -23.79 26.38 0.87
N MET A 263 -23.74 27.47 1.65
CA MET A 263 -23.54 27.40 3.11
C MET A 263 -24.82 27.26 3.93
N PHE A 264 -26.01 27.43 3.33
CA PHE A 264 -27.28 27.56 4.08
C PHE A 264 -28.16 26.30 4.13
N MET A 265 -27.68 25.14 3.67
CA MET A 265 -28.51 23.94 3.48
C MET A 265 -28.42 22.88 4.60
N PHE A 266 -27.72 23.14 5.71
CA PHE A 266 -27.55 22.15 6.80
C PHE A 266 -27.62 22.74 8.24
N GLU A 267 -28.71 23.45 8.55
CA GLU A 267 -29.22 23.57 9.93
C GLU A 267 -30.66 23.04 9.99
N GLY A 268 -30.93 22.00 10.80
CA GLY A 268 -32.22 21.29 10.74
C GLY A 268 -32.37 20.12 11.72
N SER A 269 -32.52 20.43 13.00
CA SER A 269 -32.83 19.54 14.16
C SER A 269 -33.56 18.20 13.89
N SER A 270 -33.09 17.10 14.49
CA SER A 270 -33.91 16.27 15.42
C SER A 270 -33.13 15.15 16.18
N LYS A 271 -33.62 14.84 17.38
CA LYS A 271 -33.43 13.62 18.21
C LYS A 271 -34.74 12.79 18.13
N PRO A 272 -34.89 11.51 18.57
CA PRO A 272 -34.14 10.70 19.57
C PRO A 272 -33.41 9.49 18.90
N VAL A 273 -33.12 8.29 19.46
CA VAL A 273 -33.54 7.50 20.66
C VAL A 273 -32.37 6.63 21.16
N VAL A 274 -32.47 6.10 22.39
CA VAL A 274 -31.56 5.08 22.97
C VAL A 274 -32.37 3.88 23.51
N PRO A 275 -31.99 2.64 23.15
CA PRO A 275 -32.19 1.48 24.02
C PRO A 275 -30.92 0.58 24.05
N PRO A 276 -30.86 -0.51 24.85
CA PRO A 276 -30.37 -0.46 26.23
C PRO A 276 -29.06 -1.25 26.45
N SER A 277 -28.46 -1.10 27.63
CA SER A 277 -27.34 -1.93 28.08
C SER A 277 -27.75 -3.39 28.31
N TYR A 278 -26.86 -4.32 27.96
CA TYR A 278 -26.82 -5.66 28.55
C TYR A 278 -25.43 -5.91 29.16
N SER A 279 -25.41 -6.54 30.34
CA SER A 279 -24.19 -6.94 31.02
C SER A 279 -24.01 -8.46 31.00
N ASP A 280 -22.74 -8.86 31.12
CA ASP A 280 -22.24 -10.14 31.61
C ASP A 280 -22.26 -11.41 30.73
N ILE A 281 -21.25 -12.23 31.03
CA ILE A 281 -21.02 -13.65 30.68
C ILE A 281 -20.70 -13.97 29.20
N GLY A 282 -19.40 -14.16 28.91
CA GLY A 282 -18.97 -15.09 27.85
C GLY A 282 -17.66 -14.74 27.15
N CYS A 283 -16.51 -15.14 27.71
CA CYS A 283 -15.24 -15.07 26.98
C CYS A 283 -15.25 -16.01 25.76
N LYS A 284 -15.34 -15.44 24.56
CA LYS A 284 -14.97 -16.06 23.28
C LYS A 284 -14.25 -15.04 22.43
N GLU A 285 -13.14 -15.45 21.82
CA GLU A 285 -12.40 -14.60 20.89
C GLU A 285 -13.26 -14.32 19.65
N SER A 286 -13.66 -13.07 19.47
CA SER A 286 -14.36 -12.63 18.26
C SER A 286 -13.38 -12.53 17.09
N PRO A 287 -13.72 -13.01 15.88
CA PRO A 287 -12.92 -12.73 14.70
C PRO A 287 -12.83 -11.21 14.47
N PRO A 288 -11.75 -10.69 13.85
CA PRO A 288 -11.60 -9.27 13.58
C PRO A 288 -12.77 -8.74 12.72
N PRO A 289 -13.17 -7.47 12.92
CA PRO A 289 -14.32 -6.92 12.22
C PRO A 289 -14.09 -6.85 10.70
N PRO A 290 -15.14 -7.00 9.88
CA PRO A 290 -15.04 -6.78 8.44
C PRO A 290 -14.74 -5.29 8.18
N TYR A 291 -13.79 -5.03 7.27
CA TYR A 291 -13.46 -3.68 6.82
C TYR A 291 -14.44 -3.21 5.73
N ASP A 292 -14.53 -1.88 5.58
CA ASP A 292 -15.61 -1.17 4.87
C ASP A 292 -15.66 -1.46 3.35
N SER A 293 -16.84 -1.29 2.74
CA SER A 293 -17.27 -2.03 1.55
C SER A 293 -17.58 -1.16 0.32
N THR A 294 -16.86 -0.06 0.09
CA THR A 294 -17.20 0.89 -0.99
C THR A 294 -16.08 1.23 -1.99
N CYS A 295 -16.46 1.11 -3.27
CA CYS A 295 -16.07 1.92 -4.43
C CYS A 295 -15.00 1.42 -5.45
N PHE A 296 -15.54 1.23 -6.67
CA PHE A 296 -14.97 1.20 -8.02
C PHE A 296 -14.16 -0.02 -8.49
N SER A 297 -14.78 -0.73 -9.44
CA SER A 297 -14.22 -1.77 -10.29
C SER A 297 -13.50 -1.20 -11.52
N ALA A 298 -12.32 -1.72 -11.86
CA ALA A 298 -11.68 -1.52 -13.15
C ALA A 298 -12.21 -2.55 -14.19
N LEU A 299 -12.15 -2.21 -15.48
CA LEU A 299 -12.45 -3.15 -16.58
C LEU A 299 -11.23 -4.02 -16.90
N PRO A 300 -11.42 -5.32 -17.21
CA PRO A 300 -10.31 -6.22 -17.55
C PRO A 300 -9.74 -5.89 -18.93
N ASN A 301 -8.43 -5.60 -19.01
CA ASN A 301 -7.71 -5.53 -20.27
C ASN A 301 -6.86 -6.81 -20.43
N ASN A 302 -7.09 -7.57 -21.50
CA ASN A 302 -6.68 -8.97 -21.57
C ASN A 302 -5.67 -9.21 -22.71
N GLN A 303 -4.39 -9.00 -22.43
CA GLN A 303 -3.27 -9.38 -23.31
C GLN A 303 -1.95 -9.42 -22.52
N GLY A 304 -1.51 -10.62 -22.13
CA GLY A 304 -0.30 -10.83 -21.33
C GLY A 304 0.98 -10.78 -22.17
N LEU A 305 1.61 -9.60 -22.24
CA LEU A 305 3.06 -9.47 -22.39
C LEU A 305 3.60 -8.80 -21.13
N HIS A 306 4.61 -9.42 -20.51
CA HIS A 306 5.35 -8.80 -19.42
C HIS A 306 6.44 -7.85 -19.97
N LEU A 307 6.94 -6.92 -19.15
CA LEU A 307 7.86 -5.87 -19.60
C LEU A 307 9.19 -6.43 -20.12
N PHE A 308 9.63 -7.56 -19.58
CA PHE A 308 10.90 -8.22 -19.93
C PHE A 308 10.67 -9.48 -20.80
N GLY A 309 9.49 -9.60 -21.41
CA GLY A 309 9.14 -10.58 -22.45
C GLY A 309 8.26 -11.74 -21.99
N SER A 310 8.62 -12.96 -22.40
CA SER A 310 7.88 -14.18 -22.06
C SER A 310 8.50 -14.88 -20.85
N LYS A 311 7.80 -15.81 -20.21
CA LYS A 311 8.34 -16.63 -19.10
C LYS A 311 9.72 -17.26 -19.43
N ASN A 312 9.99 -17.53 -20.71
CA ASN A 312 11.28 -18.05 -21.19
C ASN A 312 12.42 -17.00 -21.23
N SER A 313 12.16 -15.70 -21.43
CA SER A 313 13.24 -14.68 -21.39
C SER A 313 13.73 -14.41 -19.97
N TYR A 314 12.83 -14.44 -18.97
CA TYR A 314 13.22 -14.40 -17.55
C TYR A 314 14.14 -15.58 -17.17
N ILE A 315 13.88 -16.78 -17.70
CA ILE A 315 14.71 -17.97 -17.48
C ILE A 315 16.06 -17.84 -18.21
N ASN A 316 16.04 -17.44 -19.48
CA ASN A 316 17.26 -17.37 -20.31
C ASN A 316 18.23 -16.25 -19.88
N ASN A 317 17.75 -15.19 -19.23
CA ASN A 317 18.61 -14.15 -18.65
C ASN A 317 19.51 -14.65 -17.49
N LYS A 318 19.34 -15.90 -17.00
CA LYS A 318 20.33 -16.56 -16.13
C LYS A 318 21.58 -17.08 -16.87
N ILE A 319 21.64 -17.06 -18.21
CA ILE A 319 22.75 -17.63 -18.99
C ILE A 319 23.52 -16.56 -19.77
N GLN A 320 24.10 -15.61 -19.03
CA GLN A 320 25.31 -14.90 -19.47
C GLN A 320 26.38 -15.03 -18.37
N THR A 321 27.08 -16.16 -18.40
CA THR A 321 28.32 -16.37 -17.63
C THR A 321 29.44 -15.49 -18.19
N VAL A 322 30.18 -14.85 -17.30
CA VAL A 322 31.54 -14.36 -17.54
C VAL A 322 32.53 -15.51 -17.33
#